data_AF-V9Z8S6-F1
#
_entry.id   AF-V9Z8S6-F1
#
_cell.length_a   1.000
_cell.length_b   1.000
_cell.length_c   1.000
_cell.angle_alpha   90.00
_cell.angle_beta   90.00
_cell.angle_gamma   90.00
#
_symmetry.space_group_name_H-M   'P 1'
#
loop_
_entity.id
_entity.type
_entity.pdbx_description
1 polymer ?
#
loop_
_entity_poly.entity_id
_entity_poly.type
_entity_poly.pdbx_seq_one_letter_code
_entity_poly.pdbx_strand_id
1 'polypeptide(L)' 'MFHLFAAFAEFERNLIEERSAAGRAAAKARGRLGGRPEKYGSKDIEMMKALIESGTPIKDVAEKWGVSRTTIYRYLEKQ' A
#
# COMPACT_ATOMS: atom_id res chain seq x y z
N MET A 1 -41.55 -13.49 3.49
CA MET A 1 -40.47 -14.51 3.49
C MET A 1 -39.08 -13.92 3.18
N PHE A 2 -38.97 -12.88 2.34
CA PHE A 2 -37.70 -12.20 2.03
C PHE A 2 -36.95 -11.60 3.22
N HIS A 3 -37.66 -11.08 4.23
CA HIS A 3 -37.03 -10.46 5.40
C HIS A 3 -36.21 -11.43 6.26
N LEU A 4 -36.63 -12.69 6.35
CA LEU A 4 -35.90 -13.70 7.12
C LEU A 4 -34.57 -14.03 6.44
N PHE A 5 -34.59 -14.25 5.13
CA PHE A 5 -33.38 -14.52 4.37
C PHE A 5 -32.44 -13.31 4.33
N ALA A 6 -32.97 -12.09 4.28
CA ALA A 6 -32.16 -10.89 4.40
C ALA A 6 -31.45 -10.82 5.76
N ALA A 7 -32.17 -11.08 6.86
CA ALA A 7 -31.59 -11.12 8.21
C ALA A 7 -30.51 -12.21 8.34
N PHE A 8 -30.71 -13.39 7.76
CA PHE A 8 -29.69 -14.45 7.73
C PHE A 8 -28.46 -14.05 6.91
N ALA A 9 -28.64 -13.45 5.74
CA ALA A 9 -27.54 -12.99 4.90
C ALA A 9 -26.70 -11.91 5.61
N GLU A 10 -27.35 -10.98 6.32
CA GLU A 10 -26.66 -9.98 7.15
C GLU A 10 -25.90 -10.62 8.31
N PHE A 11 -26.50 -11.60 8.98
CA PHE A 11 -25.85 -12.35 10.06
C PHE A 11 -24.59 -13.07 9.57
N GLU A 12 -24.67 -13.80 8.46
CA GLU A 12 -23.52 -14.50 7.87
C GLU A 12 -22.42 -13.54 7.43
N ARG A 13 -22.79 -12.41 6.82
CA ARG A 13 -21.84 -11.36 6.43
C ARG A 13 -21.09 -10.81 7.64
N ASN A 14 -21.79 -10.49 8.72
CA ASN A 14 -21.17 -9.98 9.95
C ASN A 14 -20.21 -11.02 10.54
N LEU A 15 -20.58 -12.29 10.57
CA LEU A 15 -19.72 -13.37 11.06
C LEU A 15 -18.43 -13.52 10.24
N ILE A 16 -18.52 -13.39 8.90
CA ILE A 16 -17.36 -13.41 8.00
C ILE A 16 -16.45 -12.20 8.23
N GLU A 17 -17.04 -11.02 8.44
CA GLU A 17 -16.29 -9.79 8.71
C GLU A 17 -15.51 -9.87 10.03
N GLU A 18 -16.15 -10.34 11.11
CA GLU A 18 -15.51 -10.55 12.41
C GLU A 18 -14.34 -11.54 12.32
N ARG A 19 -14.57 -12.70 11.68
CA ARG A 19 -13.51 -13.70 11.50
C ARG A 19 -12.35 -13.16 10.67
N SER A 20 -12.65 -12.41 9.61
CA SER A 20 -11.64 -11.79 8.76
C SER A 20 -10.85 -10.72 9.52
N ALA A 21 -11.51 -9.93 10.37
CA ALA A 21 -10.86 -8.93 11.21
C ALA A 21 -9.90 -9.58 12.22
N ALA A 22 -10.35 -10.63 12.91
CA ALA A 22 -9.52 -11.41 13.83
C ALA A 22 -8.30 -12.02 13.10
N GLY A 23 -8.50 -12.57 11.90
CA GLY A 23 -7.41 -13.10 11.07
C GLY A 23 -6.39 -12.04 10.66
N ARG A 24 -6.85 -10.84 10.24
CA ARG A 24 -5.97 -9.70 9.92
C ARG A 24 -5.19 -9.23 11.15
N ALA A 25 -5.82 -9.17 12.31
CA ALA A 25 -5.16 -8.79 13.56
C ALA A 25 -4.06 -9.78 13.95
N ALA A 26 -4.34 -11.09 13.88
CA ALA A 26 -3.36 -12.13 14.13
C ALA A 26 -2.19 -12.10 13.12
N ALA A 27 -2.47 -11.84 11.84
CA ALA A 27 -1.44 -11.67 10.82
C ALA A 27 -0.53 -10.47 11.09
N LYS A 28 -1.10 -9.33 11.49
CA LYS A 28 -0.35 -8.13 11.90
C LYS A 28 0.52 -8.39 13.11
N ALA A 29 0.01 -9.08 14.12
CA ALA A 29 0.78 -9.45 15.32
C ALA A 29 2.00 -10.34 14.99
N ARG A 30 1.92 -11.14 13.92
CA ARG A 30 3.04 -11.93 13.38
C ARG A 30 3.99 -11.14 12.47
N GLY A 31 3.80 -9.83 12.33
CA GLY A 31 4.65 -8.95 11.52
C GLY A 31 4.23 -8.81 10.05
N ARG A 32 3.08 -9.34 9.62
CA ARG A 32 2.58 -9.06 8.26
C ARG A 32 2.00 -7.64 8.20
N LEU A 33 2.68 -6.74 7.49
CA LEU A 33 2.23 -5.36 7.27
C LEU A 33 0.92 -5.26 6.46
N GLY A 34 0.75 -6.16 5.47
CA GLY A 34 -0.35 -6.10 4.52
C GLY A 34 -0.16 -4.99 3.48
N GLY A 35 -1.24 -4.62 2.78
CA GLY A 35 -1.22 -3.54 1.77
C GLY A 35 -0.44 -3.87 0.50
N ARG A 36 -0.30 -2.86 -0.38
CA ARG A 36 0.51 -2.97 -1.60
C ARG A 36 1.99 -2.87 -1.22
N PRO A 37 2.86 -3.81 -1.63
CA PRO A 37 4.28 -3.72 -1.35
C PRO A 37 4.90 -2.51 -2.04
N GLU A 38 5.91 -1.92 -1.40
CA GLU A 38 6.72 -0.87 -2.00
C GLU A 38 7.49 -1.42 -3.19
N LYS A 39 7.54 -0.65 -4.28
CA LYS A 39 8.22 -1.07 -5.52
C LYS A 39 9.74 -0.90 -5.41
N TYR A 40 10.21 0.06 -4.61
CA TYR A 40 11.62 0.40 -4.46
C TYR A 40 12.05 0.35 -3.00
N GLY A 41 13.28 -0.10 -2.77
CA GLY A 41 13.88 -0.17 -1.44
C GLY A 41 14.51 1.15 -0.99
N SER A 42 15.06 1.18 0.22
CA SER A 42 15.75 2.37 0.76
C SER A 42 16.91 2.84 -0.12
N LYS A 43 17.73 1.92 -0.63
CA LYS A 43 18.87 2.23 -1.52
C LYS A 43 18.44 2.91 -2.82
N ASP A 44 17.35 2.46 -3.41
CA ASP A 44 16.81 3.06 -4.63
C ASP A 44 16.32 4.49 -4.36
N ILE A 45 15.65 4.69 -3.22
CA ILE A 45 15.16 6.01 -2.79
C ILE A 45 16.33 6.96 -2.53
N GLU A 46 17.41 6.49 -1.90
CA GLU A 46 18.65 7.26 -1.72
C GLU A 46 19.29 7.63 -3.06
N MET A 47 19.36 6.70 -4.02
CA MET A 47 19.89 6.99 -5.35
C MET A 47 19.04 8.02 -6.10
N MET A 48 17.70 7.91 -6.02
CA MET A 48 16.80 8.90 -6.60
C MET A 48 17.03 10.29 -6.02
N LYS A 49 17.20 10.40 -4.70
CA LYS A 49 17.52 11.66 -4.00
C LYS A 49 18.85 12.24 -4.46
N ALA A 50 19.91 11.43 -4.47
CA ALA A 50 21.23 11.87 -4.90
C ALA A 50 21.22 12.42 -6.34
N LEU A 51 20.46 11.79 -7.25
CA LEU A 51 20.32 12.29 -8.63
C LEU A 51 19.59 13.64 -8.69
N ILE A 52 18.55 13.82 -7.90
CA ILE A 52 17.81 15.08 -7.84
C ILE A 52 18.69 16.18 -7.24
N GLU A 53 19.43 15.89 -6.17
CA GLU A 53 20.38 16.82 -5.55
C GLU A 53 21.53 17.20 -6.48
N SER A 54 21.97 16.28 -7.35
CA SER A 54 22.95 16.57 -8.40
C SER A 54 22.42 17.45 -9.54
N GLY A 55 21.14 17.84 -9.50
CA GLY A 55 20.50 18.72 -10.48
C GLY A 55 19.83 17.99 -11.64
N THR A 56 19.69 16.66 -11.59
CA THR A 56 18.97 15.91 -12.62
C THR A 56 17.47 16.23 -12.57
N PRO A 57 16.82 16.58 -13.68
CA PRO A 57 15.37 16.84 -13.70
C PRO A 57 14.56 15.64 -13.20
N ILE A 58 13.52 15.91 -12.41
CA ILE A 58 12.62 14.88 -11.84
C ILE A 58 11.96 14.03 -12.94
N LYS A 59 11.74 14.61 -14.13
CA LYS A 59 11.22 13.89 -15.29
C LYS A 59 12.13 12.74 -15.70
N ASP A 60 13.43 13.00 -15.81
CA ASP A 60 14.41 12.03 -16.28
C ASP A 60 14.63 10.93 -15.23
N VAL A 61 14.58 11.29 -13.95
CA VAL A 61 14.57 10.33 -12.84
C VAL A 61 13.31 9.45 -12.90
N ALA A 62 12.14 10.02 -13.15
CA ALA A 62 10.90 9.27 -13.26
C ALA A 62 10.90 8.29 -14.45
N GLU A 63 11.43 8.72 -15.59
CA GLU A 63 11.59 7.88 -16.79
C GLU A 63 12.58 6.73 -16.53
N LYS A 64 13.73 7.01 -15.90
CA LYS A 64 14.73 5.99 -15.57
C LYS A 64 14.19 4.88 -14.67
N TRP A 65 13.31 5.22 -13.73
CA TRP A 65 12.66 4.24 -12.85
C TRP A 65 11.32 3.72 -13.41
N GLY A 66 10.83 4.23 -14.54
CA GLY A 66 9.56 3.79 -15.14
C GLY A 66 8.35 4.08 -14.25
N VAL A 67 8.32 5.25 -13.62
CA VAL A 67 7.22 5.71 -12.76
C VAL A 67 6.79 7.12 -13.11
N SER A 68 5.63 7.55 -12.59
CA SER A 68 5.18 8.92 -12.76
C SER A 68 6.01 9.90 -11.92
N ARG A 69 6.07 11.17 -12.34
CA ARG A 69 6.67 12.25 -11.53
C ARG A 69 6.06 12.32 -10.13
N THR A 70 4.76 12.12 -10.01
CA THR A 70 4.04 12.07 -8.73
C THR A 70 4.56 10.95 -7.81
N THR A 71 4.95 9.81 -8.38
CA THR A 71 5.53 8.71 -7.62
C THR A 71 6.89 9.09 -7.05
N ILE A 72 7.72 9.81 -7.82
CA ILE A 72 9.00 10.35 -7.34
C ILE A 72 8.77 11.33 -6.20
N TYR A 73 7.88 12.32 -6.36
CA TYR A 73 7.53 13.25 -5.27
C TYR A 73 7.07 12.54 -4.01
N ARG A 74 6.20 11.53 -4.15
CA ARG A 74 5.75 10.72 -3.02
C ARG A 74 6.90 10.02 -2.29
N TYR A 75 7.92 9.53 -3.01
CA TYR A 75 9.11 8.94 -2.38
C TYR A 75 10.02 9.98 -1.70
N LEU A 76 10.01 11.22 -2.17
CA LEU A 76 10.74 12.33 -1.53
C LEU A 76 10.05 12.82 -0.26
N GLU A 77 8.71 12.87 -0.25
CA GLU A 77 7.89 13.32 0.87
C GLU A 77 7.78 12.30 2.01
N LYS A 78 7.97 11.01 1.75
CA LYS A 78 7.71 9.90 2.70
C LYS A 78 8.75 9.77 3.83
N GLN A 79 9.28 10.89 4.33
CA GLN A 79 10.06 10.93 5.57
C GLN A 79 9.17 10.67 6.78
#